data_AF-A0A366EGV2-F1
#
_entry.id   AF-A0A366EGV2-F1
#
_cell.length_a   1.000
_cell.length_b   1.000
_cell.length_c   1.000
_cell.angle_alpha   90.00
_cell.angle_beta   90.00
_cell.angle_gamma   90.00
#
_symmetry.space_group_name_H-M   'P 1'
#
loop_
_entity.id
_entity.type
_entity.pdbx_description
1 polymer ?
#
loop_
_entity_poly.entity_id
_entity_poly.type
_entity_poly.pdbx_seq_one_letter_code
_entity_poly.pdbx_strand_id
1 'polypeptide(L)' 'MDIKDVLVDIEKVVWEEHQVKLTDTNRGQMMMALKKLYGAAYKSGMEEGVNVSKQFDTLRNKP' A
#
# COMPACT_ATOMS: atom_id res chain seq x y z
N MET A 1 5.65 6.56 -5.69
CA MET A 1 5.92 5.20 -6.20
C MET A 1 4.63 4.71 -6.83
N ASP A 2 4.63 4.44 -8.14
CA ASP A 2 3.45 3.91 -8.82
C ASP A 2 3.29 2.43 -8.44
N ILE A 3 2.05 1.98 -8.21
CA ILE A 3 1.75 0.56 -7.94
C ILE A 3 2.19 -0.32 -9.12
N LYS A 4 2.22 0.21 -10.33
CA LYS A 4 2.75 -0.48 -11.51
C LYS A 4 4.24 -0.77 -11.39
N ASP A 5 5.03 0.17 -10.87
CA ASP A 5 6.48 -0.01 -10.69
C ASP A 5 6.75 -1.16 -9.71
N VAL A 6 5.96 -1.22 -8.62
CA VAL A 6 6.04 -2.31 -7.64
C VAL A 6 5.75 -3.67 -8.25
N LEU A 7 4.77 -3.77 -9.17
CA LEU A 7 4.49 -5.03 -9.86
C LEU A 7 5.66 -5.45 -10.77
N VAL A 8 6.31 -4.49 -11.44
CA VAL A 8 7.50 -4.76 -12.26
C VAL A 8 8.65 -5.28 -11.42
N ASP A 9 8.89 -4.69 -10.25
CA ASP A 9 9.93 -5.16 -9.33
C ASP A 9 9.64 -6.58 -8.83
N ILE A 10 8.38 -6.91 -8.51
CA ILE A 10 7.97 -8.26 -8.14
C ILE A 10 8.19 -9.24 -9.30
N GLU A 11 7.82 -8.87 -10.53
CA GLU A 11 8.06 -9.70 -11.72
C GLU A 11 9.55 -9.98 -11.92
N LYS A 12 10.39 -8.98 -11.70
CA LYS A 12 11.85 -9.12 -11.78
C LYS A 12 12.37 -10.11 -10.75
N VAL A 13 11.97 -9.99 -9.48
CA VAL A 13 12.39 -10.91 -8.40
C VAL A 13 11.93 -12.34 -8.70
N VAL A 14 10.67 -12.53 -9.08
CA VAL A 14 10.14 -13.86 -9.42
C VAL A 14 10.90 -14.49 -10.59
N TRP A 15 11.25 -13.68 -11.59
CA TRP A 15 12.08 -14.14 -12.70
C TRP A 15 13.48 -14.52 -12.23
N GLU A 16 14.15 -13.65 -11.48
CA GLU A 16 15.53 -13.87 -11.00
C GLU A 16 15.65 -15.11 -10.11
N GLU A 17 14.70 -15.33 -9.20
CA GLU A 17 14.75 -16.41 -8.22
C GLU A 17 14.17 -17.73 -8.72
N HIS A 18 13.12 -17.68 -9.55
CA HIS A 18 12.35 -18.87 -9.91
C HIS A 18 12.30 -19.15 -11.42
N GLN A 19 12.77 -18.23 -12.26
CA GLN A 19 12.69 -18.33 -13.73
C GLN A 19 11.25 -18.57 -14.22
N VAL A 20 10.26 -18.05 -13.48
CA VAL A 20 8.84 -18.15 -13.80
C VAL A 20 8.37 -16.83 -14.38
N LYS A 21 7.77 -16.89 -15.57
CA LYS A 21 7.07 -15.74 -16.16
C LYS A 21 5.66 -15.67 -15.63
N LEU A 22 5.27 -14.52 -15.06
CA LEU A 22 3.89 -14.31 -14.65
C LEU A 22 2.96 -14.28 -15.87
N THR A 23 1.80 -14.92 -15.72
CA THR A 23 0.69 -14.81 -16.66
C THR A 23 -0.07 -13.51 -16.44
N ASP A 24 -0.86 -13.08 -17.42
CA ASP A 24 -1.70 -11.89 -17.28
C ASP A 24 -2.74 -12.04 -16.18
N THR A 25 -3.22 -13.26 -15.94
CA THR A 25 -4.10 -13.58 -14.81
C THR A 25 -3.40 -13.32 -13.47
N ASN A 26 -2.15 -13.79 -13.30
CA ASN A 26 -1.39 -13.54 -12.07
C ASN A 26 -1.11 -12.04 -11.89
N ARG A 27 -0.68 -11.34 -12.96
CA ARG A 27 -0.50 -9.88 -12.94
C ARG A 27 -1.76 -9.15 -12.49
N GLY A 28 -2.91 -9.52 -13.04
CA GLY A 28 -4.19 -8.92 -12.68
C GLY A 28 -4.56 -9.12 -11.21
N GLN A 29 -4.39 -10.34 -10.70
CA GLN A 29 -4.64 -10.66 -9.29
C GLN A 29 -3.68 -9.91 -8.35
N MET A 30 -2.40 -9.85 -8.68
CA MET A 30 -1.38 -9.14 -7.90
C MET A 30 -1.64 -7.64 -7.90
N MET A 31 -1.96 -7.05 -9.06
CA MET A 31 -2.34 -5.64 -9.16
C MET A 31 -3.55 -5.32 -8.28
N MET A 32 -4.56 -6.19 -8.22
CA MET A 32 -5.71 -6.01 -7.34
C MET A 32 -5.32 -6.09 -5.86
N ALA A 33 -4.44 -7.03 -5.49
CA ALA A 33 -3.93 -7.14 -4.12
C ALA A 33 -3.13 -5.90 -3.70
N LEU A 34 -2.22 -5.41 -4.55
CA LEU A 34 -1.43 -4.20 -4.30
C LEU A 34 -2.32 -2.96 -4.13
N LYS A 35 -3.37 -2.81 -4.95
CA LYS A 35 -4.35 -1.72 -4.78
C LYS A 35 -5.07 -1.78 -3.44
N LYS A 36 -5.46 -2.98 -3.00
CA LYS A 36 -6.10 -3.16 -1.67
C LYS A 36 -5.15 -2.80 -0.54
N LEU A 37 -3.88 -3.22 -0.62
CA LEU A 37 -2.86 -2.86 0.37
C LEU A 37 -2.63 -1.35 0.43
N TYR A 38 -2.50 -0.70 -0.73
CA TYR A 38 -2.35 0.75 -0.78
C TYR A 38 -3.55 1.48 -0.16
N GLY A 39 -4.77 1.05 -0.48
CA GLY A 39 -5.98 1.60 0.12
C GLY A 39 -6.06 1.40 1.64
N ALA A 40 -5.65 0.23 2.13
CA ALA A 40 -5.60 -0.06 3.57
C ALA A 40 -4.56 0.80 4.29
N ALA A 41 -3.35 0.95 3.73
CA ALA A 41 -2.30 1.78 4.29
C ALA A 41 -2.72 3.26 4.34
N TYR A 42 -3.34 3.76 3.26
CA TYR A 42 -3.88 5.12 3.21
C TYR A 42 -4.95 5.36 4.28
N LYS A 43 -5.89 4.42 4.42
CA LYS A 43 -6.93 4.50 5.45
C LYS A 43 -6.32 4.53 6.86
N SER A 44 -5.35 3.66 7.13
CA SER A 44 -4.67 3.62 8.42
C SER A 44 -3.95 4.94 8.73
N GLY A 45 -3.25 5.51 7.75
CA GLY A 45 -2.58 6.81 7.92
C GLY A 45 -3.56 7.97 8.15
N MET A 46 -4.73 7.95 7.49
CA MET A 46 -5.80 8.90 7.78
C MET A 46 -6.36 8.77 9.19
N GLU A 47 -6.62 7.54 9.65
CA GLU A 47 -7.12 7.29 10.99
C GLU A 47 -6.14 7.78 12.07
N GLU A 48 -4.85 7.54 11.87
CA GLU A 48 -3.79 8.04 12.74
C GLU A 48 -3.73 9.58 12.74
N GLY A 49 -3.78 10.22 11.55
CA GLY A 49 -3.81 11.68 11.44
C GLY A 49 -5.01 12.31 12.14
N VAL A 50 -6.20 11.70 12.02
CA VAL A 50 -7.41 12.14 12.74
C VAL A 50 -7.22 12.01 14.25
N ASN A 51 -6.61 10.92 14.72
CA ASN A 51 -6.35 10.72 16.15
C ASN A 51 -5.38 11.76 16.70
N VAL A 52 -4.29 12.04 16.00
CA VAL A 52 -3.32 13.09 16.36
C VAL A 52 -4.00 14.45 16.40
N SER A 53 -4.81 14.80 15.39
CA SER A 53 -5.55 16.07 15.38
C SER A 53 -6.48 16.23 16.60
N LYS A 54 -7.23 15.17 16.94
CA LYS A 54 -8.08 15.16 18.15
C LYS A 54 -7.28 15.35 19.45
N GLN A 55 -6.10 14.75 19.55
CA GLN A 55 -5.22 14.93 20.70
C GLN A 55 -4.70 16.37 20.78
N PHE A 56 -4.31 16.97 19.65
CA PHE A 56 -3.91 18.38 19.58
C PHE A 56 -5.04 19.32 20.02
N ASP A 57 -6.26 19.13 19.53
CA ASP A 57 -7.41 19.94 19.94
C ASP A 57 -7.71 19.80 21.43
N THR A 58 -7.58 18.57 21.97
CA THR A 58 -7.76 18.30 23.40
C THR A 58 -6.69 19.01 24.24
N LEU A 59 -5.44 19.04 23.78
CA LEU A 59 -4.34 19.72 24.47
C LEU A 59 -4.43 21.24 24.35
N ARG A 60 -4.83 21.77 23.18
CA ARG A 60 -4.99 23.22 22.96
C ARG A 60 -6.11 23.82 23.79
N ASN A 61 -7.18 23.05 24.00
CA ASN A 61 -8.35 23.48 24.76
C ASN A 61 -8.29 23.04 26.23
N LYS A 62 -7.14 22.56 26.72
CA LYS A 62 -6.92 22.42 28.17
C LYS A 62 -6.86 23.82 28.80
N PRO A 63 -7.57 24.04 29.92
CA PRO A 63 -7.57 25.32 30.64
C PRO A 63 -6.18 25.69 31.19
#